data_AF-A0A960IL48-F1
#
_entry.id   AF-A0A960IL48-F1
#
_cell.length_a   1.000
_cell.length_b   1.000
_cell.length_c   1.000
_cell.angle_alpha   90.00
_cell.angle_beta   90.00
_cell.angle_gamma   90.00
#
_symmetry.space_group_name_H-M   'P 1'
#
loop_
_entity.id
_entity.type
_entity.pdbx_description
1 polymer ?
#
loop_
_entity_poly.entity_id
_entity_poly.type
_entity_poly.pdbx_seq_one_letter_code
_entity_poly.pdbx_strand_id
1 'polypeptide(L)'
;RYGEKTPAYVKSMIKIEGVMPEARFIHVIRDGRDVALSRWKRTLGDKDPAPASKVAETWARRIRRAQRHGKKVDHYMELRYEDLVTDTEPNLRRICDYLELDWDPVVLTYYEHAADRMAEMARDLPAIEGKPTRPGSERMQAHAMTQKPPDPSAMYRWKEKMKPEDVAAFDAAAGELLAELGYEVGTAEGAASGAEGGSASPPP
;
A
#
# COMPACT_ATOMS: atom_id res chain seq x y z
N ARG A 1 8.28 -15.59 18.36
CA ARG A 1 7.06 -15.63 17.50
C ARG A 1 7.47 -15.89 16.06
N TYR A 2 6.59 -16.43 15.22
CA TYR A 2 6.81 -16.59 13.78
C TYR A 2 6.03 -15.50 13.02
N GLY A 3 6.57 -15.07 11.87
CA GLY A 3 5.93 -14.07 11.01
C GLY A 3 5.95 -14.52 9.56
N GLU A 4 4.81 -14.33 8.87
CA GLU A 4 4.67 -14.63 7.44
C GLU A 4 4.12 -13.41 6.71
N LYS A 5 4.74 -13.06 5.57
CA LYS A 5 4.40 -11.86 4.79
C LYS A 5 4.05 -12.25 3.36
N THR A 6 2.77 -12.56 3.17
CA THR A 6 2.16 -12.78 1.86
C THR A 6 0.93 -11.88 1.68
N PRO A 7 1.00 -10.82 0.83
CA PRO A 7 -0.11 -9.86 0.68
C PRO A 7 -1.44 -10.48 0.27
N ALA A 8 -1.41 -11.65 -0.37
CA ALA A 8 -2.63 -12.35 -0.78
C ALA A 8 -3.42 -12.94 0.40
N TYR A 9 -2.81 -13.10 1.58
CA TYR A 9 -3.44 -13.73 2.75
C TYR A 9 -4.54 -12.90 3.39
N VAL A 10 -4.66 -11.61 3.06
CA VAL A 10 -5.85 -10.80 3.38
C VAL A 10 -7.15 -11.46 2.88
N LYS A 11 -7.07 -12.30 1.84
CA LYS A 11 -8.19 -13.06 1.28
C LYS A 11 -8.57 -14.30 2.10
N SER A 12 -7.72 -14.73 3.02
CA SER A 12 -7.78 -16.01 3.73
C SER A 12 -7.75 -15.88 5.25
N MET A 13 -7.82 -14.66 5.81
CA MET A 13 -7.67 -14.42 7.26
C MET A 13 -8.58 -15.30 8.11
N ILE A 14 -9.87 -15.42 7.78
CA ILE A 14 -10.82 -16.29 8.49
C ILE A 14 -10.40 -17.77 8.46
N LYS A 15 -9.85 -18.25 7.33
CA LYS A 15 -9.37 -19.64 7.24
C LYS A 15 -8.08 -19.85 8.02
N ILE A 16 -7.22 -18.84 8.03
CA ILE A 16 -5.95 -18.86 8.77
C ILE A 16 -6.24 -18.92 10.27
N GLU A 17 -7.11 -18.05 10.78
CA GLU A 17 -7.53 -18.06 12.18
C GLU A 17 -8.23 -19.36 12.57
N GLY A 18 -9.07 -19.92 11.69
CA GLY A 18 -9.71 -21.22 11.96
C GLY A 18 -8.71 -22.38 12.15
N VAL A 19 -7.47 -22.25 11.70
CA VAL A 19 -6.39 -23.24 11.91
C VAL A 19 -5.39 -22.78 12.98
N MET A 20 -5.19 -21.48 13.12
CA MET A 20 -4.28 -20.84 14.10
C MET A 20 -5.05 -19.72 14.80
N PRO A 21 -5.85 -20.03 15.83
CA PRO A 21 -6.70 -19.04 16.52
C PRO A 21 -5.93 -17.87 17.12
N GLU A 22 -4.64 -18.06 17.43
CA GLU A 22 -3.75 -17.03 17.94
C GLU A 22 -3.19 -16.07 16.87
N ALA A 23 -3.51 -16.30 15.59
CA ALA A 23 -2.97 -15.53 14.47
C ALA A 23 -3.36 -14.05 14.55
N ARG A 24 -2.37 -13.17 14.43
CA ARG A 24 -2.55 -11.71 14.42
C ARG A 24 -2.30 -11.15 13.04
N PHE A 25 -3.24 -10.38 12.53
CA PHE A 25 -3.14 -9.76 11.20
C PHE A 25 -2.77 -8.28 11.31
N ILE A 26 -1.73 -7.88 10.59
CA ILE A 26 -1.35 -6.47 10.40
C ILE A 26 -1.58 -6.12 8.94
N HIS A 27 -2.51 -5.21 8.68
CA HIS A 27 -2.83 -4.73 7.34
C HIS A 27 -2.20 -3.36 7.12
N VAL A 28 -1.07 -3.35 6.41
CA VAL A 28 -0.39 -2.11 6.01
C VAL A 28 -1.08 -1.53 4.77
N ILE A 29 -1.62 -0.33 4.89
CA ILE A 29 -2.32 0.41 3.86
C ILE A 29 -1.44 1.55 3.38
N ARG A 30 -1.26 1.68 2.06
CA ARG A 30 -0.52 2.75 1.40
C ARG A 30 -1.43 3.48 0.42
N ASP A 31 -1.15 4.77 0.17
CA ASP A 31 -1.86 5.55 -0.85
C ASP A 31 -1.90 4.79 -2.18
N GLY A 32 -3.12 4.54 -2.67
CA GLY A 32 -3.36 3.74 -3.85
C GLY A 32 -2.72 4.29 -5.13
N ARG A 33 -2.50 5.61 -5.21
CA ARG A 33 -1.85 6.27 -6.36
C ARG A 33 -0.35 5.97 -6.40
N ASP A 34 0.30 5.98 -5.25
CA ASP A 34 1.68 5.53 -5.11
C ASP A 34 1.84 4.03 -5.40
N VAL A 35 0.83 3.22 -5.03
CA VAL A 35 0.77 1.79 -5.41
C VAL A 35 0.67 1.65 -6.94
N ALA A 36 -0.10 2.49 -7.62
CA ALA A 36 -0.21 2.50 -9.08
C ALA A 36 1.14 2.81 -9.73
N LEU A 37 1.83 3.89 -9.31
CA LEU A 37 3.17 4.21 -9.79
C LEU A 37 4.18 3.08 -9.57
N SER A 38 4.17 2.46 -8.38
CA SER A 38 5.03 1.32 -8.06
C SER A 38 4.77 0.15 -9.01
N ARG A 39 3.50 -0.14 -9.30
CA ARG A 39 3.09 -1.22 -10.20
C ARG A 39 3.51 -0.94 -11.64
N TRP A 40 3.31 0.28 -12.14
CA TRP A 40 3.69 0.66 -13.50
C TRP A 40 5.21 0.57 -13.70
N LYS A 41 6.00 1.00 -12.72
CA LYS A 41 7.47 0.84 -12.76
C LYS A 41 7.90 -0.63 -12.89
N ARG A 42 7.15 -1.57 -12.31
CA ARG A 42 7.44 -3.02 -12.44
C ARG A 42 6.90 -3.64 -13.73
N THR A 43 6.03 -2.94 -14.44
CA THR A 43 5.46 -3.38 -15.72
C THR A 43 6.34 -2.96 -16.90
N LEU A 44 7.44 -2.22 -16.65
CA LEU A 44 8.38 -1.77 -17.67
C LEU A 44 8.90 -2.96 -18.52
N GLY A 45 8.44 -2.97 -19.78
CA GLY A 45 8.53 -3.99 -20.85
C GLY A 45 7.54 -3.62 -21.97
N ASP A 46 7.27 -4.50 -22.96
CA ASP A 46 6.41 -4.22 -24.14
C ASP A 46 4.88 -4.08 -23.85
N LYS A 47 4.47 -3.85 -22.61
CA LYS A 47 3.06 -3.78 -22.23
C LYS A 47 2.70 -2.42 -21.67
N ASP A 48 1.62 -1.86 -22.19
CA ASP A 48 1.04 -0.65 -21.64
C ASP A 48 0.66 -0.86 -20.16
N PRO A 49 0.94 0.13 -19.29
CA PRO A 49 0.49 0.10 -17.91
C PRO A 49 -1.03 -0.01 -17.85
N ALA A 50 -1.54 -0.77 -16.88
CA ALA A 50 -2.98 -0.86 -16.65
C ALA A 50 -3.58 0.53 -16.33
N PRO A 51 -4.77 0.87 -16.85
CA PRO A 51 -5.40 2.17 -16.60
C PRO A 51 -5.51 2.48 -15.10
N ALA A 52 -5.29 3.74 -14.71
CA ALA A 52 -5.31 4.18 -13.31
C ALA A 52 -6.61 3.79 -12.59
N SER A 53 -7.76 3.95 -13.25
CA SER A 53 -9.07 3.52 -12.72
C SER A 53 -9.14 2.02 -12.42
N LYS A 54 -8.57 1.16 -13.28
CA LYS A 54 -8.54 -0.29 -13.05
C LYS A 54 -7.61 -0.70 -11.92
N VAL A 55 -6.51 0.04 -11.74
CA VAL A 55 -5.64 -0.12 -10.58
C VAL A 55 -6.37 0.31 -9.30
N ALA A 56 -7.05 1.46 -9.34
CA ALA A 56 -7.85 2.01 -8.24
C ALA A 56 -8.97 1.05 -7.79
N GLU A 57 -9.80 0.56 -8.73
CA GLU A 57 -10.85 -0.44 -8.47
C GLU A 57 -10.26 -1.69 -7.79
N THR A 58 -9.09 -2.14 -8.24
CA THR A 58 -8.43 -3.32 -7.68
C THR A 58 -7.86 -3.06 -6.29
N TRP A 59 -7.25 -1.90 -6.07
CA TRP A 59 -6.76 -1.46 -4.78
C TRP A 59 -7.91 -1.35 -3.78
N ALA A 60 -8.98 -0.63 -4.14
CA ALA A 60 -10.14 -0.43 -3.28
C ALA A 60 -10.84 -1.73 -2.93
N ARG A 61 -11.08 -2.60 -3.93
CA ARG A 61 -11.67 -3.93 -3.71
C ARG A 61 -10.85 -4.77 -2.72
N ARG A 62 -9.51 -4.70 -2.78
CA ARG A 62 -8.63 -5.47 -1.89
C ARG A 62 -8.66 -4.94 -0.46
N ILE A 63 -8.59 -3.63 -0.27
CA ILE A 63 -8.69 -3.00 1.06
C ILE A 63 -10.04 -3.30 1.69
N ARG A 64 -11.14 -3.03 0.96
CA ARG A 64 -12.50 -3.30 1.46
C ARG A 64 -12.69 -4.77 1.82
N ARG A 65 -12.08 -5.70 1.06
CA ARG A 65 -12.11 -7.13 1.41
C ARG A 65 -11.32 -7.43 2.68
N ALA A 66 -10.13 -6.86 2.83
CA ALA A 66 -9.32 -7.01 4.04
C ALA A 66 -10.11 -6.48 5.25
N GLN A 67 -10.67 -5.28 5.19
CA GLN A 67 -11.52 -4.70 6.23
C GLN A 67 -12.72 -5.58 6.58
N ARG A 68 -13.45 -6.10 5.58
CA ARG A 68 -14.58 -7.02 5.83
C ARG A 68 -14.18 -8.31 6.52
N HIS A 69 -13.00 -8.85 6.21
CA HIS A 69 -12.47 -10.03 6.86
C HIS A 69 -11.90 -9.71 8.24
N GLY A 70 -11.27 -8.54 8.40
CA GLY A 70 -10.75 -8.04 9.67
C GLY A 70 -11.83 -7.92 10.73
N LYS A 71 -13.06 -7.58 10.33
CA LYS A 71 -14.25 -7.58 11.20
C LYS A 71 -14.73 -8.98 11.65
N LYS A 72 -14.13 -10.05 11.14
CA LYS A 72 -14.54 -11.44 11.38
C LYS A 72 -13.43 -12.30 12.01
N VAL A 73 -12.34 -11.66 12.41
CA VAL A 73 -11.20 -12.29 13.07
C VAL A 73 -10.95 -11.53 14.37
N ASP A 74 -10.39 -12.21 15.36
CA ASP A 74 -10.19 -11.72 16.73
C ASP A 74 -9.06 -10.68 16.79
N HIS A 75 -8.05 -10.83 15.92
CA HIS A 75 -6.86 -10.00 15.94
C HIS A 75 -6.58 -9.36 14.57
N TYR A 76 -7.06 -8.13 14.38
CA TYR A 76 -6.81 -7.33 13.18
C TYR A 76 -6.42 -5.89 13.50
N MET A 77 -5.27 -5.44 12.98
CA MET A 77 -4.81 -4.05 13.08
C MET A 77 -4.55 -3.49 11.68
N GLU A 78 -5.05 -2.27 11.43
CA GLU A 78 -4.66 -1.48 10.26
C GLU A 78 -3.56 -0.48 10.63
N LEU A 79 -2.61 -0.30 9.71
CA LEU A 79 -1.52 0.65 9.84
C LEU A 79 -1.32 1.36 8.52
N ARG A 80 -1.16 2.68 8.56
CA ARG A 80 -0.81 3.47 7.39
C ARG A 80 0.69 3.38 7.14
N TYR A 81 1.08 3.08 5.91
CA TYR A 81 2.48 3.00 5.49
C TYR A 81 3.19 4.33 5.72
N GLU A 82 2.50 5.44 5.45
CA GLU A 82 3.07 6.76 5.59
C GLU A 82 3.44 7.07 7.05
N ASP A 83 2.55 6.75 8.01
CA ASP A 83 2.82 6.91 9.45
C ASP A 83 4.01 6.05 9.90
N LEU A 84 4.13 4.82 9.36
CA LEU A 84 5.26 3.94 9.66
C LEU A 84 6.60 4.53 9.17
N VAL A 85 6.59 5.36 8.13
CA VAL A 85 7.80 5.98 7.56
C VAL A 85 8.10 7.33 8.21
N THR A 86 7.09 8.13 8.56
CA THR A 86 7.30 9.44 9.21
C THR A 86 7.53 9.32 10.70
N ASP A 87 6.82 8.41 11.36
CA ASP A 87 6.81 8.23 12.81
C ASP A 87 7.11 6.76 13.14
N THR A 88 8.28 6.30 12.67
CA THR A 88 8.68 4.88 12.69
C THR A 88 8.69 4.26 14.08
N GLU A 89 9.39 4.85 15.05
CA GLU A 89 9.52 4.25 16.38
C GLU A 89 8.17 4.10 17.11
N PRO A 90 7.32 5.14 17.22
CA PRO A 90 6.00 5.00 17.85
C PRO A 90 5.14 3.91 17.19
N ASN A 91 5.14 3.84 15.85
CA ASN A 91 4.37 2.84 15.13
C ASN A 91 4.93 1.41 15.31
N LEU A 92 6.25 1.25 15.34
CA LEU A 92 6.87 -0.04 15.63
C LEU A 92 6.63 -0.50 17.06
N ARG A 93 6.65 0.41 18.05
CA ARG A 93 6.26 0.10 19.44
C ARG A 93 4.83 -0.41 19.51
N ARG A 94 3.89 0.30 18.86
CA ARG A 94 2.49 -0.14 18.76
C ARG A 94 2.35 -1.52 18.09
N ILE A 95 3.17 -1.81 17.08
CA ILE A 95 3.23 -3.15 16.45
C ILE A 95 3.75 -4.19 17.45
N CYS A 96 4.83 -3.91 18.18
CA CYS A 96 5.36 -4.82 19.21
C CYS A 96 4.31 -5.12 20.28
N ASP A 97 3.63 -4.10 20.81
CA ASP A 97 2.56 -4.26 21.80
C ASP A 97 1.41 -5.11 21.24
N TYR A 98 0.95 -4.81 20.02
CA TYR A 98 -0.08 -5.58 19.33
C TYR A 98 0.33 -7.03 19.09
N LEU A 99 1.61 -7.27 18.81
CA LEU A 99 2.16 -8.60 18.63
C LEU A 99 2.56 -9.26 19.95
N GLU A 100 2.42 -8.59 21.10
CA GLU A 100 2.91 -9.04 22.41
C GLU A 100 4.38 -9.51 22.31
N LEU A 101 5.22 -8.60 21.83
CA LEU A 101 6.67 -8.72 21.75
C LEU A 101 7.28 -7.62 22.62
N ASP A 102 8.34 -7.96 23.33
CA ASP A 102 9.15 -6.96 24.03
C ASP A 102 9.75 -5.97 23.03
N TRP A 103 9.81 -4.70 23.43
CA TRP A 103 10.48 -3.69 22.63
C TRP A 103 11.99 -3.91 22.64
N ASP A 104 12.57 -3.99 21.45
CA ASP A 104 14.02 -3.99 21.25
C ASP A 104 14.37 -2.92 20.19
N PRO A 105 15.19 -1.90 20.52
CA PRO A 105 15.61 -0.87 19.57
C PRO A 105 16.23 -1.41 18.27
N VAL A 106 16.71 -2.67 18.24
CA VAL A 106 17.23 -3.31 17.02
C VAL A 106 16.23 -3.31 15.85
N VAL A 107 14.92 -3.22 16.13
CA VAL A 107 13.89 -3.12 15.08
C VAL A 107 14.01 -1.83 14.25
N LEU A 108 14.64 -0.77 14.78
CA LEU A 108 14.89 0.49 14.09
C LEU A 108 16.04 0.38 13.09
N THR A 109 16.99 -0.51 13.35
CA THR A 109 18.20 -0.72 12.53
C THR A 109 18.10 -1.99 11.68
N TYR A 110 16.88 -2.46 11.36
CA TYR A 110 16.64 -3.68 10.58
C TYR A 110 17.44 -3.76 9.27
N TYR A 111 17.74 -2.61 8.66
CA TYR A 111 18.48 -2.51 7.41
C TYR A 111 19.95 -2.90 7.53
N GLU A 112 20.53 -2.83 8.74
CA GLU A 112 21.92 -3.25 9.01
C GLU A 112 22.08 -4.77 8.92
N HIS A 113 21.02 -5.53 9.24
CA HIS A 113 20.97 -6.99 9.15
C HIS A 113 20.26 -7.49 7.87
N ALA A 114 19.85 -6.57 6.98
CA ALA A 114 19.09 -6.94 5.79
C ALA A 114 19.90 -7.79 4.80
N ALA A 115 21.24 -7.65 4.77
CA ALA A 115 22.10 -8.44 3.90
C ALA A 115 21.98 -9.95 4.18
N ASP A 116 21.93 -10.34 5.46
CA ASP A 116 21.79 -11.75 5.87
C ASP A 116 20.44 -12.34 5.43
N ARG A 117 19.37 -11.55 5.55
CA ARG A 117 18.02 -11.93 5.08
C ARG A 117 17.92 -11.99 3.55
N MET A 118 18.72 -11.20 2.84
CA MET A 118 18.75 -11.19 1.38
C MET A 118 19.49 -12.40 0.80
N ALA A 119 20.46 -12.96 1.52
CA ALA A 119 21.09 -14.23 1.14
C ALA A 119 20.07 -15.38 1.05
N GLU A 120 19.02 -15.38 1.88
CA GLU A 120 17.90 -16.34 1.78
C GLU A 120 17.04 -16.13 0.52
N MET A 121 16.98 -14.89 0.01
CA MET A 121 16.17 -14.50 -1.15
C MET A 121 16.91 -14.66 -2.49
N ALA A 122 18.22 -14.87 -2.46
CA ALA A 122 19.09 -15.02 -3.64
C ALA A 122 18.85 -16.32 -4.43
N ARG A 123 18.11 -17.29 -3.85
CA ARG A 123 17.78 -18.55 -4.52
C ARG A 123 16.58 -18.38 -5.47
N ASP A 124 16.63 -19.07 -6.59
CA ASP A 124 15.48 -19.16 -7.49
C ASP A 124 14.30 -19.85 -6.80
N LEU A 125 13.08 -19.37 -7.04
CA LEU A 125 11.89 -20.14 -6.72
C LEU A 125 11.55 -21.02 -7.92
N PRO A 126 11.54 -22.35 -7.76
CA PRO A 126 11.24 -23.25 -8.86
C PRO A 126 9.83 -22.98 -9.39
N ALA A 127 9.63 -23.28 -10.68
CA ALA A 127 8.30 -23.26 -11.27
C ALA A 127 7.35 -24.17 -10.47
N ILE A 128 6.14 -23.69 -10.27
CA ILE A 128 5.02 -24.48 -9.74
C ILE A 128 3.90 -24.44 -10.79
N GLU A 129 2.94 -25.35 -10.71
CA GLU A 129 1.88 -25.44 -11.71
C GLU A 129 1.20 -24.07 -11.95
N GLY A 130 1.24 -23.61 -13.21
CA GLY A 130 0.69 -22.31 -13.64
C GLY A 130 1.55 -21.07 -13.31
N LYS A 131 2.76 -21.21 -12.77
CA LYS A 131 3.68 -20.08 -12.50
C LYS A 131 5.11 -20.41 -12.94
N PRO A 132 5.76 -19.56 -13.75
CA PRO A 132 7.14 -19.77 -14.15
C PRO A 132 8.09 -19.65 -12.96
N THR A 133 9.30 -20.19 -13.13
CA THR A 133 10.43 -19.98 -12.22
C THR A 133 10.63 -18.48 -12.00
N ARG A 134 10.83 -18.07 -10.75
CA ARG A 134 11.15 -16.69 -10.41
C ARG A 134 12.62 -16.58 -10.06
N PRO A 135 13.44 -15.90 -10.89
CA PRO A 135 14.86 -15.73 -10.63
C PRO A 135 15.12 -15.05 -9.29
N GLY A 136 16.16 -15.49 -8.59
CA GLY A 136 16.65 -14.88 -7.35
C GLY A 136 16.98 -13.40 -7.55
N SER A 137 17.47 -13.00 -8.73
CA SER A 137 17.73 -11.60 -9.08
C SER A 137 16.48 -10.71 -9.06
N GLU A 138 15.34 -11.20 -9.55
CA GLU A 138 14.05 -10.48 -9.51
C GLU A 138 13.53 -10.37 -8.08
N ARG A 139 13.70 -11.44 -7.28
CA ARG A 139 13.37 -11.43 -5.85
C ARG A 139 14.23 -10.41 -5.11
N MET A 140 15.54 -10.39 -5.37
CA MET A 140 16.47 -9.44 -4.77
C MET A 140 16.10 -8.00 -5.11
N GLN A 141 15.76 -7.71 -6.35
CA GLN A 141 15.35 -6.36 -6.76
C GLN A 141 14.06 -5.90 -6.06
N ALA A 142 13.10 -6.80 -5.86
CA ALA A 142 11.86 -6.50 -5.14
C ALA A 142 12.08 -6.14 -3.66
N HIS A 143 13.18 -6.62 -3.07
CA HIS A 143 13.56 -6.43 -1.67
C HIS A 143 14.74 -5.46 -1.48
N ALA A 144 15.29 -4.88 -2.56
CA ALA A 144 16.45 -3.99 -2.47
C ALA A 144 16.20 -2.77 -1.57
N MET A 145 14.96 -2.25 -1.55
CA MET A 145 14.61 -1.10 -0.70
C MET A 145 14.57 -1.44 0.79
N THR A 146 14.49 -2.72 1.18
CA THR A 146 14.51 -3.11 2.60
C THR A 146 15.92 -3.22 3.17
N GLN A 147 16.95 -2.86 2.40
CA GLN A 147 18.33 -2.70 2.86
C GLN A 147 18.67 -1.24 3.21
N LYS A 148 17.67 -0.36 3.20
CA LYS A 148 17.81 1.06 3.50
C LYS A 148 16.89 1.43 4.66
N PRO A 149 17.22 2.47 5.44
CA PRO A 149 16.28 3.04 6.40
C PRO A 149 14.99 3.50 5.73
N PRO A 150 13.88 3.64 6.48
CA PRO A 150 12.67 4.28 5.98
C PRO A 150 12.98 5.64 5.35
N ASP A 151 12.45 5.87 4.15
CA ASP A 151 12.71 7.07 3.35
C ASP A 151 11.39 7.83 3.12
N PRO A 152 11.13 8.92 3.88
CA PRO A 152 9.95 9.75 3.70
C PRO A 152 9.77 10.31 2.28
N SER A 153 10.86 10.49 1.52
CA SER A 153 10.78 10.96 0.12
C SER A 153 10.17 9.91 -0.83
N ALA A 154 9.91 8.70 -0.33
CA ALA A 154 9.26 7.64 -1.07
C ALA A 154 7.72 7.72 -1.09
N MET A 155 7.13 8.63 -0.31
CA MET A 155 5.70 8.82 -0.18
C MET A 155 5.20 9.95 -1.10
N TYR A 156 3.93 9.86 -1.49
CA TYR A 156 3.20 10.86 -2.27
C TYR A 156 3.90 11.27 -3.58
N ARG A 157 4.72 10.38 -4.15
CA ARG A 157 5.40 10.62 -5.44
C ARG A 157 4.40 10.79 -6.58
N TRP A 158 3.19 10.25 -6.42
CA TRP A 158 2.09 10.47 -7.36
C TRP A 158 1.81 11.96 -7.62
N LYS A 159 2.01 12.85 -6.66
CA LYS A 159 1.80 14.29 -6.83
C LYS A 159 2.68 14.89 -7.93
N GLU A 160 3.87 14.33 -8.13
CA GLU A 160 4.85 14.82 -9.11
C GLU A 160 4.96 13.92 -10.34
N LYS A 161 4.76 12.61 -10.18
CA LYS A 161 5.09 11.59 -11.18
C LYS A 161 3.88 11.01 -11.90
N MET A 162 2.67 11.17 -11.36
CA MET A 162 1.44 10.67 -11.98
C MET A 162 0.84 11.78 -12.83
N LYS A 163 0.37 11.43 -14.04
CA LYS A 163 -0.28 12.43 -14.90
C LYS A 163 -1.59 12.90 -14.26
N PRO A 164 -1.99 14.17 -14.43
CA PRO A 164 -3.24 14.69 -13.88
C PRO A 164 -4.48 13.88 -14.28
N GLU A 165 -4.53 13.41 -15.53
CA GLU A 165 -5.60 12.54 -16.07
C GLU A 165 -5.68 11.19 -15.33
N ASP A 166 -4.54 10.61 -15.00
CA ASP A 166 -4.46 9.36 -14.26
C ASP A 166 -4.86 9.57 -12.79
N VAL A 167 -4.44 10.69 -12.17
CA VAL A 167 -4.86 11.05 -10.81
C VAL A 167 -6.38 11.20 -10.76
N ALA A 168 -6.96 11.97 -11.68
CA ALA A 168 -8.40 12.16 -11.75
C ALA A 168 -9.15 10.84 -11.97
N ALA A 169 -8.64 9.95 -12.84
CA ALA A 169 -9.22 8.63 -13.06
C ALA A 169 -9.10 7.71 -11.84
N PHE A 170 -8.02 7.84 -11.05
CA PHE A 170 -7.85 7.10 -9.80
C PHE A 170 -8.82 7.60 -8.73
N ASP A 171 -8.87 8.91 -8.52
CA ASP A 171 -9.71 9.59 -7.54
C ASP A 171 -11.20 9.37 -7.85
N ALA A 172 -11.61 9.40 -9.13
CA ALA A 172 -12.98 9.07 -9.52
C ALA A 172 -13.38 7.62 -9.17
N ALA A 173 -12.44 6.68 -9.22
CA ALA A 173 -12.72 5.26 -8.99
C ALA A 173 -12.58 4.82 -7.53
N ALA A 174 -11.76 5.52 -6.73
CA ALA A 174 -11.44 5.12 -5.35
C ALA A 174 -11.41 6.28 -4.33
N GLY A 175 -11.84 7.48 -4.72
CA GLY A 175 -11.79 8.70 -3.91
C GLY A 175 -12.51 8.58 -2.58
N GLU A 176 -13.69 7.96 -2.55
CA GLU A 176 -14.43 7.71 -1.29
C GLU A 176 -13.57 6.95 -0.28
N LEU A 177 -12.94 5.85 -0.72
CA LEU A 177 -12.07 5.05 0.15
C LEU A 177 -10.76 5.79 0.49
N LEU A 178 -10.20 6.57 -0.45
CA LEU A 178 -9.03 7.41 -0.15
C LEU A 178 -9.35 8.38 0.98
N ALA A 179 -10.48 9.09 0.91
CA ALA A 179 -10.94 10.02 1.93
C ALA A 179 -11.19 9.33 3.28
N GLU A 180 -11.85 8.17 3.29
CA GLU A 180 -12.06 7.38 4.51
C GLU A 180 -10.75 6.95 5.19
N LEU A 181 -9.70 6.69 4.41
CA LEU A 181 -8.37 6.34 4.90
C LEU A 181 -7.50 7.57 5.22
N GLY A 182 -8.07 8.78 5.12
CA GLY A 182 -7.39 10.04 5.40
C GLY A 182 -6.38 10.47 4.34
N TYR A 183 -6.53 10.01 3.09
CA TYR A 183 -5.76 10.50 1.95
C TYR A 183 -6.49 11.68 1.30
N GLU A 184 -5.74 12.68 0.84
CA GLU A 184 -6.30 13.77 0.05
C GLU A 184 -6.92 13.25 -1.25
N VAL A 185 -8.02 13.84 -1.70
CA VAL A 185 -8.67 13.52 -2.97
C VAL A 185 -8.82 14.83 -3.73
N GLY A 186 -8.41 14.85 -4.99
CA GLY A 186 -8.61 15.99 -5.87
C GLY A 186 -10.10 16.12 -6.16
N THR A 187 -10.80 16.98 -5.43
CA THR A 187 -12.21 17.28 -5.69
C THR A 187 -12.34 17.91 -7.07
N ALA A 188 -13.20 17.32 -7.92
CA ALA A 188 -13.76 17.97 -9.10
C ALA A 188 -14.75 19.11 -8.73
N GLU A 189 -14.61 19.73 -7.55
CA GLU A 189 -15.41 20.88 -7.08
C GLU A 189 -14.71 22.21 -7.41
N GLY A 190 -14.25 22.35 -8.65
CA GLY A 190 -13.71 23.61 -9.19
C GLY A 190 -14.23 23.99 -10.57
N ALA A 191 -15.07 23.15 -11.19
CA ALA A 191 -15.53 23.35 -12.58
C ALA A 191 -16.97 23.88 -12.70
N ALA A 192 -17.66 24.17 -11.59
CA ALA A 192 -19.05 24.62 -11.59
C ALA A 192 -19.29 25.83 -10.66
N SER A 193 -18.55 26.93 -10.84
CA SER A 193 -18.95 28.23 -10.28
C SER A 193 -18.41 29.43 -11.08
N GLY A 194 -18.24 29.27 -12.40
CA GLY A 194 -17.63 30.29 -13.26
C GLY A 194 -18.39 30.56 -14.56
N ALA A 195 -19.71 30.35 -14.59
CA ALA A 195 -20.53 30.65 -15.75
C ALA A 195 -21.98 31.01 -15.39
N GLU A 196 -22.17 32.16 -14.74
CA GLU A 196 -23.36 32.99 -15.00
C GLU A 196 -22.91 34.45 -15.10
N GLY A 197 -22.80 34.93 -16.34
CA GLY A 197 -22.72 36.35 -16.65
C GLY A 197 -24.11 36.97 -16.59
N GLY A 198 -24.20 38.18 -16.07
CA GLY A 198 -25.44 38.95 -16.05
C GLY A 198 -25.18 40.40 -15.69
N SER A 199 -24.82 41.21 -16.70
CA SER A 199 -24.70 42.65 -16.58
C SER A 199 -26.03 43.26 -16.13
N ALA A 200 -26.01 44.09 -15.09
CA ALA A 200 -27.14 44.96 -14.76
C ALA A 200 -26.61 46.36 -14.43
N SER A 201 -26.90 47.31 -15.32
CA SER A 201 -26.76 48.76 -15.09
C SER A 201 -27.70 49.24 -13.98
N PRO A 202 -27.36 50.31 -13.24
CA PRO A 202 -28.26 50.89 -12.24
C PRO A 202 -29.19 51.95 -12.87
N PRO A 203 -30.43 52.12 -12.38
CA PRO A 203 -31.31 53.23 -12.75
C PRO A 203 -31.16 54.43 -11.78
N PRO A 204 -31.76 55.59 -12.08
CA PRO A 204 -31.22 56.92 -11.78
C PRO A 204 -31.43 57.41 -10.34
#